data_AF-A0A5C4Y8K7-F1
#
_entry.id   AF-A0A5C4Y8K7-F1
#
_cell.length_a   1.000
_cell.length_b   1.000
_cell.length_c   1.000
_cell.angle_alpha   90.00
_cell.angle_beta   90.00
_cell.angle_gamma   90.00
#
_symmetry.space_group_name_H-M   'P 1'
#
loop_
_entity.id
_entity.type
_entity.pdbx_description
1 polymer ?
#
loop_
_entity_poly.entity_id
_entity_poly.type
_entity_poly.pdbx_seq_one_letter_code
_entity_poly.pdbx_strand_id
1 'polypeptide(L)'
;MAPPELTELQQAQLEVWVKPAAWAYHAQLPEEQRVNIPRAFQVYADLRLVAADVLETACLDASKQAAGSSGGVKRIKIDGELEVEKFAATNTASVDADTWCAQAARLRAEVSQGQRGGLIRSPLAGIRTGSSGGPAFTITRRGEL
;
A
#
# COMPACT_ATOMS: atom_id res chain seq x y z
N MET A 1 12.87 -28.15 -14.49
CA MET A 1 11.56 -27.91 -13.83
C MET A 1 11.13 -26.53 -14.29
N ALA A 2 10.11 -26.43 -15.13
CA ALA A 2 9.60 -25.14 -15.59
C ALA A 2 9.00 -24.38 -14.39
N PRO A 3 9.17 -23.06 -14.29
CA PRO A 3 8.51 -22.30 -13.23
C PRO A 3 6.99 -22.50 -13.37
N PRO A 4 6.24 -22.71 -12.27
CA PRO A 4 4.79 -22.68 -12.30
C PRO A 4 4.33 -21.36 -12.92
N GLU A 5 3.71 -21.47 -14.09
CA GLU A 5 2.97 -20.39 -14.75
C GLU A 5 1.75 -20.02 -13.87
N LEU A 6 1.43 -18.73 -13.79
CA LEU A 6 0.20 -18.30 -13.14
C LEU A 6 -1.01 -18.79 -13.94
N THR A 7 -2.10 -19.13 -13.27
CA THR A 7 -3.36 -19.41 -13.97
C THR A 7 -3.97 -18.12 -14.51
N GLU A 8 -4.83 -18.21 -15.53
CA GLU A 8 -5.50 -17.03 -16.12
C GLU A 8 -6.27 -16.19 -15.09
N LEU A 9 -6.93 -16.86 -14.12
CA LEU A 9 -7.62 -16.19 -13.03
C LEU A 9 -6.66 -15.45 -12.09
N GLN A 10 -5.51 -16.05 -11.79
CA GLN A 10 -4.48 -15.43 -10.95
C GLN A 10 -3.87 -14.21 -11.64
N GLN A 11 -3.67 -14.29 -12.96
CA GLN A 11 -3.19 -13.18 -13.76
C GLN A 11 -4.20 -12.03 -13.81
N ALA A 12 -5.47 -12.32 -14.10
CA ALA A 12 -6.51 -11.29 -14.09
C ALA A 12 -6.64 -10.59 -12.72
N GLN A 13 -6.52 -11.36 -11.63
CA GLN A 13 -6.57 -10.81 -10.28
C GLN A 13 -5.36 -9.92 -9.96
N LEU A 14 -4.18 -10.31 -10.43
CA LEU A 14 -2.96 -9.53 -10.30
C LEU A 14 -3.07 -8.19 -11.05
N GLU A 15 -3.57 -8.20 -12.29
CA GLU A 15 -3.77 -7.01 -13.11
C GLU A 15 -4.73 -6.01 -12.45
N VAL A 16 -5.80 -6.50 -11.82
CA VAL A 16 -6.74 -5.66 -11.06
C VAL A 16 -6.07 -4.97 -9.87
N TRP A 17 -5.20 -5.68 -9.14
CA TRP A 17 -4.53 -5.11 -7.98
C TRP A 17 -3.38 -4.18 -8.32
N VAL A 18 -2.62 -4.44 -9.39
CA VAL A 18 -1.56 -3.53 -9.83
C VAL A 18 -2.14 -2.29 -10.51
N LYS A 19 -3.32 -2.42 -11.14
CA LYS A 19 -3.96 -1.41 -12.01
C LYS A 19 -3.20 -1.20 -13.34
N PRO A 20 -3.91 -0.80 -14.41
CA PRO A 20 -3.31 -0.68 -15.74
C PRO A 20 -2.14 0.30 -15.83
N ALA A 21 -2.20 1.43 -15.11
CA ALA A 21 -1.17 2.46 -15.17
C ALA A 21 0.18 1.99 -14.60
N ALA A 22 0.18 1.37 -13.42
CA ALA A 22 1.41 0.84 -12.83
C ALA A 22 1.94 -0.38 -13.59
N TRP A 23 1.04 -1.19 -14.17
CA TRP A 23 1.43 -2.32 -15.02
C TRP A 23 2.13 -1.86 -16.29
N ALA A 24 1.58 -0.85 -16.97
CA ALA A 24 2.20 -0.25 -18.15
C ALA A 24 3.56 0.38 -17.83
N TYR A 25 3.69 1.01 -16.66
CA TYR A 25 4.95 1.58 -16.20
C TYR A 25 6.00 0.49 -15.91
N HIS A 26 5.63 -0.56 -15.18
CA HIS A 26 6.51 -1.70 -14.91
C HIS A 26 6.98 -2.39 -16.19
N ALA A 27 6.11 -2.51 -17.20
CA ALA A 27 6.44 -3.06 -18.51
C ALA A 27 7.45 -2.21 -19.31
N GLN A 28 7.66 -0.94 -18.96
CA GLN A 28 8.66 -0.07 -19.60
C GLN A 28 10.04 -0.18 -18.94
N LEU A 29 10.12 -0.72 -17.71
CA LEU A 29 11.39 -0.87 -17.00
C LEU A 29 12.31 -1.87 -17.73
N PRO A 30 13.64 -1.79 -17.56
CA PRO A 30 14.56 -2.84 -18.00
C PRO A 30 14.23 -4.19 -17.36
N GLU A 31 14.45 -5.31 -18.06
CA GLU A 31 14.13 -6.64 -17.53
C GLU A 31 14.80 -6.95 -16.18
N GLU A 32 16.04 -6.48 -15.97
CA GLU A 32 16.73 -6.65 -14.68
C GLU A 32 16.06 -5.93 -13.50
N GLN A 33 15.24 -4.93 -13.77
CA GLN A 33 14.52 -4.14 -12.76
C GLN A 33 13.07 -4.60 -12.60
N ARG A 34 12.56 -5.41 -13.53
CA ARG A 34 11.21 -5.96 -13.43
C ARG A 34 11.15 -7.06 -12.39
N VAL A 35 10.11 -7.02 -11.57
CA VAL A 35 9.68 -8.17 -10.75
C VAL A 35 9.43 -9.38 -11.64
N ASN A 36 10.16 -10.48 -11.38
CA ASN A 36 9.86 -11.77 -11.97
C ASN A 36 8.64 -12.38 -11.25
N ILE A 37 7.47 -12.22 -11.85
CA ILE A 37 6.18 -12.58 -11.26
C ILE A 37 6.10 -14.08 -10.90
N PRO A 38 6.43 -15.04 -11.79
CA PRO A 38 6.41 -16.46 -11.43
C PRO A 38 7.33 -16.81 -10.25
N ARG A 39 8.51 -16.20 -10.19
CA ARG A 39 9.47 -16.42 -9.11
C ARG A 39 9.01 -15.77 -7.80
N ALA A 40 8.48 -14.56 -7.85
CA ALA A 40 7.92 -13.89 -6.68
C ALA A 40 6.74 -14.67 -6.10
N PHE A 41 5.86 -15.20 -6.96
CA PHE A 41 4.74 -16.03 -6.52
C PHE A 41 5.19 -17.33 -5.83
N GLN A 42 6.26 -17.97 -6.31
CA GLN A 42 6.84 -19.14 -5.64
C GLN A 42 7.37 -18.84 -4.23
N VAL A 43 7.89 -17.63 -4.01
CA VAL A 43 8.45 -17.23 -2.72
C VAL A 43 7.35 -16.83 -1.74
N TYR A 44 6.40 -16.00 -2.18
CA TYR A 44 5.39 -15.44 -1.29
C TYR A 44 4.15 -16.33 -1.12
N ALA A 45 3.83 -17.17 -2.12
CA ALA A 45 2.59 -17.93 -2.22
C ALA A 45 1.30 -17.08 -2.09
N ASP A 46 1.40 -15.75 -2.21
CA ASP A 46 0.30 -14.79 -2.12
C ASP A 46 0.43 -13.75 -3.24
N LEU A 47 -0.60 -13.67 -4.08
CA LEU A 47 -0.67 -12.74 -5.20
C LEU A 47 -0.71 -11.27 -4.75
N ARG A 48 -1.19 -10.96 -3.54
CA ARG A 48 -1.23 -9.59 -3.02
C ARG A 48 0.18 -9.07 -2.74
N LEU A 49 1.06 -9.93 -2.25
CA LEU A 49 2.47 -9.60 -2.02
C LEU A 49 3.20 -9.42 -3.35
N VAL A 50 2.90 -10.25 -4.35
CA VAL A 50 3.44 -10.09 -5.71
C VAL A 50 2.98 -8.76 -6.32
N ALA A 51 1.70 -8.41 -6.21
CA ALA A 51 1.18 -7.12 -6.64
C ALA A 51 1.86 -5.95 -5.93
N ALA A 52 2.11 -6.08 -4.62
CA ALA A 52 2.78 -5.06 -3.83
C ALA A 52 4.25 -4.86 -4.26
N ASP A 53 4.97 -5.93 -4.62
CA ASP A 53 6.34 -5.83 -5.16
C ASP A 53 6.35 -5.12 -6.53
N VAL A 54 5.39 -5.41 -7.41
CA VAL A 54 5.27 -4.74 -8.72
C VAL A 54 5.02 -3.24 -8.53
N LEU A 55 4.07 -2.90 -7.65
CA LEU A 55 3.73 -1.51 -7.33
C LEU A 55 4.90 -0.75 -6.67
N GLU A 56 5.63 -1.38 -5.75
CA GLU A 56 6.81 -0.76 -5.15
C GLU A 56 7.93 -0.54 -6.17
N THR A 57 8.15 -1.49 -7.07
CA THR A 57 9.17 -1.35 -8.11
C THR A 57 8.83 -0.16 -9.02
N ALA A 58 7.57 -0.07 -9.46
CA ALA A 58 7.08 1.06 -10.26
C ALA A 58 7.18 2.38 -9.48
N CYS A 59 6.80 2.38 -8.21
CA CYS A 59 6.90 3.57 -7.36
C CYS A 59 8.36 4.03 -7.20
N LEU A 60 9.27 3.13 -6.81
CA LEU A 60 10.66 3.48 -6.54
C LEU A 60 11.34 4.07 -7.78
N ASP A 61 11.06 3.52 -8.96
CA ASP A 61 11.64 4.07 -10.18
C ASP A 61 10.98 5.42 -10.56
N ALA A 62 9.65 5.54 -10.48
CA ALA A 62 8.96 6.79 -10.75
C ALA A 62 9.36 7.92 -9.78
N SER A 63 9.53 7.62 -8.50
CA SER A 63 10.05 8.56 -7.50
C SER A 63 11.48 8.98 -7.81
N LYS A 64 12.36 8.05 -8.26
CA LYS A 64 13.73 8.39 -8.68
C LYS A 64 13.73 9.29 -9.91
N GLN A 65 12.89 9.01 -10.90
CA GLN A 65 12.76 9.84 -12.10
C GLN A 65 12.23 11.24 -11.76
N ALA A 66 11.24 11.34 -10.87
CA ALA A 66 10.72 12.62 -10.39
C ALA A 66 11.79 13.42 -9.64
N ALA A 67 12.57 12.77 -8.76
CA ALA A 67 13.67 13.40 -8.04
C ALA A 67 14.80 13.86 -8.99
N GLY A 68 15.14 13.05 -10.00
CA GLY A 68 16.13 13.40 -11.04
C GLY A 68 15.67 14.51 -11.99
N SER A 69 14.36 14.66 -12.19
CA SER A 69 13.76 15.69 -13.03
C SER A 69 13.69 17.08 -12.36
N SER A 70 13.90 17.16 -11.04
CA SER A 70 13.93 18.43 -10.29
C SER A 70 15.10 19.37 -10.64
N GLY A 71 16.01 18.96 -11.54
CA GLY A 71 17.19 19.71 -11.98
C GLY A 71 17.00 20.66 -13.17
N GLY A 72 15.76 21.05 -13.52
CA GLY A 72 15.48 21.97 -14.62
C GLY A 72 15.76 23.44 -14.28
N VAL A 73 17.02 23.84 -14.06
CA VAL A 73 17.38 25.26 -13.94
C VAL A 73 17.35 25.91 -15.34
N LYS A 74 16.21 26.48 -15.74
CA LYS A 74 16.18 27.43 -16.86
C LYS A 74 16.73 28.77 -16.36
N ARG A 75 18.00 29.07 -16.69
CA ARG A 75 18.59 30.40 -16.54
C ARG A 75 17.97 31.31 -17.60
N ILE A 76 16.90 32.02 -17.27
CA ILE A 76 16.40 33.09 -18.13
C ILE A 76 17.17 34.36 -17.75
N LYS A 77 18.04 34.81 -18.64
CA LYS A 77 18.78 36.07 -18.48
C LYS A 77 17.89 37.19 -19.03
N ILE A 78 17.14 37.85 -18.15
CA ILE A 78 16.47 39.12 -18.45
C ILE A 78 17.25 40.22 -17.74
N ASP A 79 17.39 41.37 -18.41
CA ASP A 79 18.31 42.46 -18.11
C ASP A 79 18.41 42.86 -16.63
N GLY A 80 19.51 42.44 -15.98
CA GLY A 80 20.06 43.14 -14.80
C GLY A 80 19.71 42.60 -13.42
N GLU A 81 18.69 41.76 -13.25
CA GLU A 81 18.26 41.30 -11.92
C GLU A 81 17.97 39.79 -11.94
N LEU A 82 18.81 39.03 -11.22
CA LEU A 82 18.74 37.57 -11.14
C LEU A 82 17.68 37.15 -10.13
N GLU A 83 16.41 37.12 -10.55
CA GLU A 83 15.36 36.44 -9.77
C GLU A 83 15.31 34.96 -10.14
N VAL A 84 15.58 34.10 -9.14
CA VAL A 84 15.48 32.64 -9.28
C VAL A 84 14.12 32.21 -8.76
N GLU A 85 13.10 32.27 -9.60
CA GLU A 85 11.82 31.61 -9.31
C GLU A 85 11.96 30.10 -9.49
N LYS A 86 12.07 29.38 -8.36
CA LYS A 86 11.93 27.92 -8.33
C LYS A 86 10.46 27.56 -8.51
N PHE A 87 10.04 27.30 -9.74
CA PHE A 87 8.80 26.56 -9.98
C PHE A 87 9.01 25.11 -9.55
N ALA A 88 8.41 24.71 -8.42
CA ALA A 88 8.30 23.31 -8.06
C ALA A 88 7.39 22.64 -9.10
N ALA A 89 7.99 22.03 -10.12
CA ALA A 89 7.25 21.20 -11.05
C ALA A 89 6.76 19.98 -10.27
N THR A 90 5.48 19.97 -9.89
CA THR A 90 4.80 18.76 -9.42
C THR A 90 4.73 17.82 -10.63
N ASN A 91 5.77 17.02 -10.81
CA ASN A 91 5.85 16.05 -11.90
C ASN A 91 4.71 15.05 -11.68
N THR A 92 3.83 14.84 -12.66
CA THR A 92 2.72 13.88 -12.55
C THR A 92 3.21 12.48 -12.18
N ALA A 93 4.45 12.14 -12.57
CA ALA A 93 5.13 10.92 -12.15
C ALA A 93 5.31 10.81 -10.62
N SER A 94 5.44 11.92 -9.88
CA SER A 94 5.55 11.87 -8.40
C SER A 94 4.21 11.55 -7.74
N VAL A 95 3.10 12.06 -8.28
CA VAL A 95 1.75 11.80 -7.75
C VAL A 95 1.34 10.34 -8.00
N ASP A 96 1.65 9.83 -9.19
CA ASP A 96 1.44 8.42 -9.53
C ASP A 96 2.32 7.50 -8.68
N ALA A 97 3.59 7.86 -8.45
CA ALA A 97 4.50 7.12 -7.58
C ALA A 97 3.97 7.00 -6.15
N ASP A 98 3.60 8.12 -5.52
CA ASP A 98 3.07 8.12 -4.15
C ASP A 98 1.80 7.25 -4.04
N THR A 99 0.94 7.30 -5.06
CA THR A 99 -0.27 6.47 -5.13
C THR A 99 0.06 4.98 -5.20
N TRP A 100 1.04 4.58 -6.01
CA TRP A 100 1.47 3.19 -6.12
C TRP A 100 2.13 2.69 -4.84
N CYS A 101 2.98 3.51 -4.22
CA CYS A 101 3.59 3.20 -2.92
C CYS A 101 2.53 3.00 -1.82
N ALA A 102 1.54 3.90 -1.73
CA ALA A 102 0.46 3.78 -0.74
C ALA A 102 -0.37 2.50 -0.98
N GLN A 103 -0.62 2.14 -2.23
CA GLN A 103 -1.35 0.92 -2.57
C GLN A 103 -0.57 -0.35 -2.23
N ALA A 104 0.75 -0.37 -2.49
CA ALA A 104 1.60 -1.48 -2.09
C ALA A 104 1.62 -1.67 -0.56
N ALA A 105 1.76 -0.57 0.20
CA ALA A 105 1.72 -0.60 1.66
C ALA A 105 0.38 -1.14 2.18
N ARG A 106 -0.74 -0.74 1.55
CA ARG A 106 -2.07 -1.25 1.88
C ARG A 106 -2.18 -2.76 1.65
N LEU A 107 -1.71 -3.27 0.51
CA LEU A 107 -1.76 -4.70 0.20
C LEU A 107 -0.95 -5.52 1.22
N ARG A 108 0.25 -5.06 1.60
CA ARG A 108 1.03 -5.71 2.67
C ARG A 108 0.34 -5.64 4.03
N ALA A 109 -0.30 -4.52 4.35
CA ALA A 109 -1.09 -4.39 5.56
C ALA A 109 -2.26 -5.39 5.58
N GLU A 110 -2.99 -5.54 4.49
CA GLU A 110 -4.10 -6.50 4.35
C GLU A 110 -3.64 -7.95 4.55
N VAL A 111 -2.50 -8.34 3.98
CA VAL A 111 -1.91 -9.68 4.19
C VAL A 111 -1.51 -9.87 5.65
N SER A 112 -0.83 -8.88 6.25
CA SER A 112 -0.41 -8.94 7.66
C SER A 112 -1.58 -9.00 8.64
N GLN A 113 -2.68 -8.31 8.35
CA GLN A 113 -3.91 -8.34 9.16
C GLN A 113 -4.68 -9.65 8.94
N GLY A 114 -4.69 -10.19 7.72
CA GLY A 114 -5.24 -11.52 7.44
C GLY A 114 -4.53 -12.63 8.20
N GLN A 115 -3.20 -12.55 8.32
CA GLN A 115 -2.41 -13.45 9.15
C GLN A 115 -2.66 -13.28 10.65
N ARG A 116 -2.90 -12.05 11.14
CA ARG A 116 -3.28 -11.79 12.54
C ARG A 116 -4.71 -12.23 12.87
N GLY A 117 -5.61 -12.24 11.89
CA GLY A 117 -6.98 -12.75 12.03
C GLY A 117 -7.10 -14.28 11.98
N GLY A 118 -6.03 -14.98 11.58
CA GLY A 118 -5.95 -16.45 11.56
C GLY A 118 -5.76 -17.10 12.94
N LEU A 119 -5.40 -16.31 13.96
CA LEU A 119 -5.62 -16.70 15.35
C LEU A 119 -7.07 -16.40 15.67
N ILE A 120 -7.91 -17.42 15.49
CA ILE A 120 -9.28 -17.56 15.97
C ILE A 120 -9.64 -16.44 16.94
N ARG A 121 -10.49 -15.50 16.51
CA ARG A 121 -11.26 -14.67 17.43
C ARG A 121 -12.19 -15.63 18.17
N SER A 122 -11.69 -16.30 19.20
CA SER A 122 -12.49 -17.17 20.03
C SER A 122 -13.70 -16.36 20.49
N PRO A 123 -14.94 -16.74 20.11
CA PRO A 123 -16.12 -16.09 20.69
C PRO A 123 -16.21 -16.33 22.21
N LEU A 124 -15.34 -17.19 22.75
CA LEU A 124 -15.21 -17.56 24.14
C LEU A 124 -14.33 -16.63 25.00
N ALA A 125 -13.96 -15.43 24.54
CA ALA A 125 -13.32 -14.41 25.39
C ALA A 125 -14.31 -13.39 25.97
N GLY A 126 -15.59 -13.46 25.60
CA GLY A 126 -16.63 -12.51 26.01
C GLY A 126 -17.63 -13.03 27.05
N ILE A 127 -17.68 -14.33 27.33
CA ILE A 127 -18.62 -14.88 28.31
C ILE A 127 -17.98 -14.81 29.70
N ARG A 128 -18.03 -13.63 30.32
CA ARG A 128 -18.04 -13.54 31.78
C ARG A 128 -19.42 -13.97 32.25
N THR A 129 -19.66 -15.28 32.32
CA THR A 129 -20.69 -15.83 33.21
C THR A 129 -20.11 -15.82 34.62
N GLY A 130 -20.15 -14.64 35.23
CA GLY A 130 -19.80 -14.38 36.61
C GLY A 130 -20.94 -13.59 37.25
N SER A 131 -22.01 -14.30 37.60
CA SER A 131 -23.09 -13.81 38.44
C SER A 131 -22.55 -13.51 39.84
N SER A 132 -22.39 -12.23 40.19
CA SER A 132 -22.76 -11.65 41.49
C SER A 132 -22.36 -10.17 41.53
N GLY A 133 -23.31 -9.28 41.28
CA GLY A 133 -23.07 -7.84 41.33
C GLY A 133 -24.23 -7.11 40.68
N GLY A 134 -25.40 -7.19 41.32
CA GLY A 134 -26.61 -6.52 40.84
C GLY A 134 -26.44 -5.01 40.68
N PRO A 135 -27.36 -4.34 39.96
CA PRO A 135 -27.31 -2.90 39.86
C PRO A 135 -27.56 -2.27 41.24
N ALA A 136 -26.63 -1.42 41.68
CA ALA A 136 -26.78 -0.62 42.90
C ALA A 136 -27.79 0.51 42.66
N PHE A 137 -29.08 0.19 42.77
CA PHE A 137 -30.12 1.21 42.96
C PHE A 137 -30.32 1.42 44.46
N THR A 138 -29.85 2.55 44.99
CA THR A 138 -30.16 2.98 46.36
C THR A 138 -31.56 3.62 46.36
N ILE A 139 -32.55 2.91 46.90
CA ILE A 139 -33.86 3.49 47.23
C ILE A 139 -33.70 4.21 48.57
N THR A 140 -33.57 5.54 48.55
CA THR A 140 -33.59 6.35 49.76
C THR A 140 -35.02 6.41 50.30
N ARG A 141 -35.37 5.49 51.20
CA ARG A 141 -36.60 5.56 52.00
C ARG A 141 -36.39 6.63 53.08
N ARG A 142 -36.88 7.85 52.85
CA ARG A 142 -37.01 8.86 53.90
C ARG A 142 -38.27 8.54 54.70
N GLY A 143 -38.11 7.86 55.81
CA GLY A 143 -39.13 7.78 56.85
C GLY A 143 -38.54 8.34 58.13
N GLU A 144 -39.10 9.44 58.62
CA GLU A 144 -39.15 9.73 60.04
C GLU A 144 -40.54 10.27 60.37
N LEU A 145 -41.15 9.60 61.36
CA LEU A 145 -42.03 10.09 62.43
C LEU A 145 -43.09 11.14 62.10
#